data_AF-A0A2P2JM86-F1
#
_entry.id   AF-A0A2P2JM86-F1
#
_cell.length_a   1.000
_cell.length_b   1.000
_cell.length_c   1.000
_cell.angle_alpha   90.00
_cell.angle_beta   90.00
_cell.angle_gamma   90.00
#
_symmetry.space_group_name_H-M   'P 1'
#
loop_
_entity.id
_entity.type
_entity.pdbx_description
1 polymer ?
#
loop_
_entity_poly.entity_id
_entity_poly.type
_entity_poly.pdbx_seq_one_letter_code
_entity_poly.pdbx_strand_id
1 'polypeptide(L)'
;MESSISKRHCRRLLFDRRYGFVIDDGKDPSEEALAGGRGMFCVLPLAKCFLKAATESVNMAAQFAVKVFERPDLFSPKALPASLDKSLNKLMSSIEKTRS
;
A
#
# COMPACT_ATOMS: atom_id res chain seq x y z
N MET A 1 -3.89 22.69 18.51
CA MET A 1 -2.84 23.29 17.66
C MET A 1 -3.03 22.73 16.25
N GLU A 2 -3.92 23.33 15.47
CA GLU A 2 -4.08 23.01 14.04
C GLU A 2 -2.98 23.73 13.27
N SER A 3 -2.10 22.95 12.65
CA SER A 3 -1.11 23.46 11.71
C SER A 3 -1.84 23.86 10.43
N SER A 4 -2.10 25.15 10.28
CA SER A 4 -2.58 25.75 9.04
C SER A 4 -1.48 25.66 7.99
N ILE A 5 -1.44 24.54 7.27
CA ILE A 5 -0.68 24.39 6.03
C ILE A 5 -1.22 25.46 5.09
N SER A 6 -0.48 26.56 4.96
CA SER A 6 -0.76 27.63 4.00
C SER A 6 -0.66 27.02 2.61
N LYS A 7 -1.82 26.66 2.03
CA LYS A 7 -1.96 26.28 0.63
C LYS A 7 -1.52 27.48 -0.20
N ARG A 8 -0.27 27.48 -0.66
CA ARG A 8 0.17 28.41 -1.69
C ARG A 8 -0.61 28.05 -2.95
N HIS A 9 -1.74 28.72 -3.18
CA HIS A 9 -2.35 28.80 -4.49
C HIS A 9 -1.28 29.36 -5.45
N CYS A 10 -0.66 28.46 -6.21
CA CYS A 10 0.34 28.82 -7.20
C CYS A 10 -0.42 29.38 -8.40
N ARG A 11 -0.81 30.65 -8.32
CA ARG A 11 -1.33 31.39 -9.47
C ARG A 11 -0.20 31.54 -10.47
N ARG A 12 -0.34 30.95 -11.65
CA ARG A 12 0.67 30.97 -12.71
C ARG A 12 0.16 31.81 -13.86
N LEU A 13 0.93 32.79 -14.28
CA LEU A 13 0.63 33.54 -15.50
C LEU A 13 1.14 32.72 -16.69
N LEU A 14 0.23 32.28 -17.55
CA LEU A 14 0.56 31.53 -18.75
C LEU A 14 0.29 32.39 -19.98
N PHE A 15 1.16 32.30 -20.98
CA PHE A 15 0.93 32.96 -22.25
C PHE A 15 0.31 31.96 -23.24
N ASP A 16 -0.95 32.15 -23.60
CA ASP A 16 -1.64 31.41 -24.67
C ASP A 16 -1.63 32.26 -25.96
N ARG A 17 -1.28 31.65 -27.09
CA ARG A 17 -1.17 32.36 -28.38
C ARG A 17 -2.50 32.99 -28.85
N ARG A 18 -3.65 32.42 -28.48
CA ARG A 18 -4.99 32.89 -28.88
C ARG A 18 -5.55 33.95 -27.94
N TYR A 19 -5.18 33.89 -26.67
CA TYR A 19 -5.80 34.68 -25.61
C TYR A 19 -4.84 35.62 -24.88
N GLY A 20 -3.54 35.57 -25.19
CA GLY A 20 -2.51 36.36 -24.53
C GLY A 20 -2.15 35.83 -23.14
N PHE A 21 -1.81 36.72 -22.22
CA PHE A 21 -1.51 36.34 -20.84
C PHE A 21 -2.80 35.99 -20.08
N VAL A 22 -2.92 34.72 -19.70
CA VAL A 22 -4.04 34.17 -18.93
C VAL A 22 -3.53 33.81 -17.53
N ILE A 23 -4.31 34.14 -16.51
CA ILE A 23 -4.04 33.73 -15.13
C ILE A 23 -4.62 32.34 -14.95
N ASP A 24 -3.76 31.36 -14.76
CA ASP A 24 -4.13 30.03 -14.33
C ASP A 24 -4.08 29.99 -12.80
N ASP A 25 -5.26 29.96 -12.18
CA ASP A 25 -5.42 29.71 -10.75
C ASP A 25 -5.16 28.23 -10.49
N GLY A 26 -3.90 27.80 -10.63
CA GLY A 26 -3.47 26.42 -10.59
C GLY A 26 -4.14 25.66 -9.45
N LYS A 27 -5.16 24.87 -9.80
CA LYS A 27 -5.88 24.02 -8.86
C LYS A 27 -4.96 22.84 -8.55
N ASP A 28 -4.81 22.52 -7.27
CA ASP A 28 -3.98 21.39 -6.88
C ASP A 28 -4.49 20.13 -7.60
N PRO A 29 -3.61 19.36 -8.27
CA PRO A 29 -4.03 18.20 -9.07
C PRO A 29 -4.76 17.15 -8.24
N SER A 30 -4.48 17.10 -6.92
CA SER A 30 -5.21 16.28 -5.95
C SER A 30 -6.65 16.74 -5.73
N GLU A 31 -6.89 18.05 -5.66
CA GLU A 31 -8.24 18.62 -5.52
C GLU A 31 -9.07 18.46 -6.79
N GLU A 32 -8.44 18.54 -7.96
CA GLU A 32 -9.11 18.29 -9.24
C GLU A 32 -9.42 16.80 -9.45
N ALA A 33 -8.52 15.91 -9.05
CA ALA A 33 -8.79 14.48 -9.02
C ALA A 33 -9.93 14.12 -8.07
N LEU A 34 -10.02 14.77 -6.90
CA LEU A 34 -11.13 14.60 -5.95
C LEU A 34 -12.44 15.18 -6.49
N ALA A 35 -12.43 16.38 -7.06
CA ALA A 35 -13.62 17.03 -7.62
C ALA A 35 -14.19 16.28 -8.83
N GLY A 36 -13.33 15.64 -9.63
CA GLY A 36 -13.73 14.79 -10.76
C GLY A 36 -14.09 13.34 -10.38
N GLY A 37 -14.17 13.00 -9.09
CA GLY A 37 -14.50 11.65 -8.62
C GLY A 37 -13.40 10.59 -8.85
N ARG A 38 -12.22 10.99 -9.31
CA ARG A 38 -11.09 10.09 -9.62
C ARG A 38 -10.17 9.82 -8.42
N GLY A 39 -10.25 10.62 -7.37
CA GLY A 39 -9.42 10.51 -6.17
C GLY A 39 -9.85 9.46 -5.15
N MET A 40 -11.08 8.91 -5.25
CA MET A 40 -11.66 7.99 -4.25
C MET A 40 -11.91 6.57 -4.77
N PHE A 41 -11.52 6.27 -6.02
CA PHE A 41 -11.88 5.02 -6.70
C PHE A 41 -11.26 3.76 -6.06
N CYS A 42 -10.21 3.90 -5.25
CA CYS A 42 -9.52 2.76 -4.65
C CYS A 42 -10.09 2.29 -3.30
N VAL A 43 -10.95 3.05 -2.61
CA VAL A 43 -11.42 2.67 -1.26
C VAL A 43 -12.18 1.33 -1.29
N LEU A 44 -13.10 1.16 -2.24
CA LEU A 44 -13.90 -0.05 -2.35
C LEU A 44 -13.08 -1.27 -2.81
N PRO A 45 -12.26 -1.21 -3.89
CA PRO A 45 -11.34 -2.29 -4.25
C PRO A 45 -10.37 -2.65 -3.13
N LEU A 46 -9.79 -1.66 -2.43
CA LEU A 46 -8.87 -1.89 -1.32
C LEU A 46 -9.57 -2.59 -0.16
N ALA A 47 -10.75 -2.12 0.26
CA ALA A 47 -11.53 -2.76 1.32
C ALA A 47 -11.85 -4.22 0.97
N LYS A 48 -12.23 -4.50 -0.28
CA LYS A 48 -12.47 -5.87 -0.76
C LYS A 48 -11.21 -6.74 -0.71
N CYS A 49 -10.07 -6.20 -1.14
CA CYS A 49 -8.78 -6.88 -1.04
C CYS A 49 -8.38 -7.17 0.41
N PHE A 50 -8.54 -6.19 1.31
CA PHE A 50 -8.26 -6.35 2.73
C PHE A 50 -9.12 -7.43 3.36
N LEU A 51 -10.43 -7.42 3.10
CA LEU A 51 -11.34 -8.44 3.62
C LEU A 51 -10.95 -9.83 3.13
N LYS A 52 -10.67 -9.97 1.82
CA LYS A 52 -10.24 -11.23 1.22
C LYS A 52 -8.94 -11.75 1.84
N ALA A 53 -7.94 -10.89 1.98
CA ALA A 53 -6.67 -11.25 2.61
C ALA A 53 -6.85 -11.68 4.07
N ALA A 54 -7.73 -11.00 4.82
CA ALA A 54 -8.05 -11.38 6.20
C ALA A 54 -8.71 -12.77 6.26
N THR A 55 -9.68 -13.06 5.39
CA THR A 55 -10.33 -14.37 5.33
C THR A 55 -9.34 -15.48 4.96
N GLU A 56 -8.47 -15.24 3.97
CA GLU A 56 -7.44 -16.20 3.56
C GLU A 56 -6.44 -16.48 4.68
N SER A 57 -6.04 -15.44 5.43
CA SER A 57 -5.16 -15.55 6.60
C SER A 57 -5.76 -16.46 7.68
N VAL A 58 -7.04 -16.25 8.03
CA VAL A 58 -7.74 -17.10 9.01
C VAL A 58 -7.82 -18.55 8.52
N ASN A 59 -8.15 -18.77 7.26
CA ASN A 59 -8.24 -20.12 6.69
C ASN A 59 -6.87 -20.82 6.69
N MET A 60 -5.80 -20.10 6.34
CA MET A 60 -4.43 -20.63 6.44
C MET A 60 -4.06 -20.99 7.87
N ALA A 61 -4.37 -20.13 8.86
CA ALA A 61 -4.10 -20.41 10.26
C ALA A 61 -4.87 -21.64 10.76
N ALA A 62 -6.14 -21.77 10.39
CA ALA A 62 -6.96 -22.93 10.74
C ALA A 62 -6.40 -24.23 10.12
N GLN A 63 -6.06 -24.21 8.83
CA GLN A 63 -5.43 -25.36 8.16
C GLN A 63 -4.07 -25.71 8.76
N PHE A 64 -3.29 -24.71 9.16
CA PHE A 64 -2.02 -24.92 9.83
C PHE A 64 -2.22 -25.58 11.19
N ALA A 65 -3.17 -25.11 12.00
CA ALA A 65 -3.51 -25.71 13.29
C ALA A 65 -3.92 -27.19 13.14
N VAL A 66 -4.74 -27.50 12.12
CA VAL A 66 -5.11 -28.90 11.79
C VAL A 66 -3.87 -29.72 11.41
N LYS A 67 -3.00 -29.21 10.53
CA LYS A 67 -1.76 -29.91 10.12
C LYS A 67 -0.80 -30.15 11.28
N VAL A 68 -0.68 -29.19 12.20
CA VAL A 68 0.13 -29.34 13.43
C VAL A 68 -0.47 -30.42 14.33
N PHE A 69 -1.79 -30.47 14.45
CA PHE A 69 -2.49 -31.48 15.24
C PHE A 69 -2.36 -32.89 14.62
N GLU A 70 -2.44 -33.00 13.29
CA GLU A 70 -2.30 -34.26 12.56
C GLU A 70 -0.86 -34.82 12.59
N ARG A 71 0.16 -33.95 12.61
CA ARG A 71 1.57 -34.34 12.58
C ARG A 71 2.44 -33.47 13.49
N PRO A 72 2.36 -33.65 14.82
CA PRO A 72 3.12 -32.85 15.78
C PRO A 72 4.64 -33.02 15.62
N ASP A 73 5.09 -34.17 15.12
CA ASP A 73 6.52 -34.50 14.95
C ASP A 73 7.26 -33.59 13.94
N LEU A 74 6.52 -33.01 12.98
CA LEU A 74 7.09 -32.08 11.99
C LEU A 74 7.33 -30.68 12.57
N PHE A 75 6.73 -30.37 13.71
CA PHE A 75 6.75 -29.04 14.33
C PHE A 75 7.58 -29.03 15.61
N SER A 76 8.77 -29.65 15.54
CA SER A 76 9.73 -29.65 16.66
C SER A 76 10.10 -28.21 17.05
N PRO A 77 9.96 -27.81 18.34
CA PRO A 77 10.22 -26.45 18.82
C PRO A 77 11.62 -25.91 18.49
N LYS A 78 12.60 -26.79 18.27
CA LYS A 78 13.97 -26.41 17.92
C LYS A 78 14.18 -26.22 16.41
N ALA A 79 13.37 -26.89 15.57
CA ALA A 79 13.50 -26.81 14.11
C ALA A 79 12.73 -25.61 13.52
N LEU A 80 11.65 -25.19 14.16
CA LEU A 80 10.81 -24.08 13.68
C LEU A 80 11.56 -22.74 13.61
N PRO A 81 12.25 -22.27 14.66
CA PRO A 81 12.94 -20.97 14.63
C PRO A 81 14.04 -20.95 13.57
N ALA A 82 14.86 -22.00 13.51
CA ALA A 82 15.95 -22.11 12.54
C ALA A 82 15.46 -22.11 11.08
N SER A 83 14.30 -22.71 10.80
CA SER A 83 13.70 -22.72 9.46
C SER A 83 13.13 -21.36 9.07
N LEU A 84 12.57 -20.62 10.03
CA LEU A 84 12.02 -19.28 9.85
C LEU A 84 13.15 -18.27 9.62
N ASP A 85 14.18 -18.27 10.46
CA ASP A 85 15.34 -17.40 10.33
C ASP A 85 16.02 -17.56 8.97
N LYS A 86 16.19 -18.81 8.52
CA LYS A 86 16.74 -19.10 7.19
C LYS A 86 15.86 -18.55 6.06
N SER A 87 14.54 -18.63 6.22
CA SER A 87 13.57 -18.12 5.23
C SER A 87 13.56 -16.59 5.19
N LEU A 88 13.61 -15.94 6.35
CA LEU A 88 13.68 -14.48 6.48
C LEU A 88 14.99 -13.93 5.90
N ASN A 89 16.12 -14.54 6.24
CA ASN A 89 17.42 -14.15 5.69
C ASN A 89 17.48 -14.32 4.16
N LYS A 90 16.85 -15.37 3.61
CA LYS A 90 16.74 -15.58 2.15
C LYS A 90 15.84 -14.53 1.47
N LEU A 91 14.77 -14.13 2.13
CA LEU A 91 13.86 -13.10 1.61
C LEU A 91 14.54 -11.73 1.63
N MET A 92 15.22 -11.39 2.73
CA MET A 92 15.95 -10.14 2.90
C MET A 92 17.06 -10.00 1.86
N SER A 93 17.87 -11.06 1.67
CA SER A 93 18.89 -11.07 0.61
C SER A 93 18.32 -11.00 -0.81
N SER A 94 17.12 -11.53 -1.06
CA SER A 94 16.44 -11.37 -2.37
C SER A 94 16.00 -9.93 -2.61
N ILE A 95 15.48 -9.24 -1.59
CA ILE A 95 15.06 -7.84 -1.67
C ILE A 95 16.28 -6.94 -1.92
N GLU A 96 17.39 -7.15 -1.22
CA GLU A 96 18.62 -6.39 -1.44
C GLU A 96 19.18 -6.60 -2.86
N LYS A 97 19.11 -7.84 -3.37
CA LYS A 97 19.53 -8.18 -4.73
C LYS A 97 18.64 -7.56 -5.82
N THR A 98 17.37 -7.32 -5.55
CA THR A 98 16.46 -6.63 -6.50
C THR A 98 16.57 -5.10 -6.45
N ARG A 99 17.26 -4.54 -5.45
CA ARG A 99 17.45 -3.10 -5.27
C ARG A 99 18.78 -2.58 -5.82
N SER A 100 19.70 -3.48 -6.17
CA SER A 100 21.02 -3.20 -6.78
C SER A 100 20.96 -3.34 -8.29
#